data_AF-A0A257QHF1-F1
#
_entry.id   AF-A0A257QHF1-F1
#
_cell.length_a   1.000
_cell.length_b   1.000
_cell.length_c   1.000
_cell.angle_alpha   90.00
_cell.angle_beta   90.00
_cell.angle_gamma   90.00
#
_symmetry.space_group_name_H-M   'P 1'
#
loop_
_entity.id
_entity.type
_entity.pdbx_description
1 polymer ?
#
loop_
_entity_poly.entity_id
_entity_poly.type
_entity_poly.pdbx_seq_one_letter_code
_entity_poly.pdbx_strand_id
1 'polypeptide(L)'
;MPISGRELVNFMSPTILAFCLTCLLIELTPGPNMTYLALVSMQKGRRAGFAAAIGVAIGLAGAGLAAGLGLSEVISASPLLYQALRWAGVAYFFYLAWESWHTDTKFDT
;
A
#
# COMPACT_ATOMS: atom_id res chain seq x y z
N MET A 1 6.13 -22.74 22.50
CA MET A 1 7.43 -22.84 21.82
C MET A 1 8.08 -21.45 21.89
N PRO A 2 9.14 -21.24 22.68
CA PRO A 2 9.74 -19.91 22.85
C PRO A 2 10.58 -19.56 21.61
N ILE A 3 10.32 -18.39 21.02
CA ILE A 3 11.10 -17.84 19.90
C ILE A 3 12.52 -17.57 20.42
N SER A 4 13.54 -18.23 19.85
CA SER A 4 14.94 -18.07 20.26
C SER A 4 15.47 -16.69 19.87
N GLY A 5 16.33 -16.07 20.69
CA GLY A 5 16.86 -14.73 20.45
C GLY A 5 17.60 -14.55 19.11
N ARG A 6 18.04 -15.64 18.48
CA ARG A 6 18.66 -15.63 17.14
C ARG A 6 17.65 -15.46 16.01
N GLU A 7 16.42 -15.94 16.19
CA GLU A 7 15.31 -15.71 15.26
C GLU A 7 14.89 -14.23 15.28
N LEU A 8 14.90 -13.58 16.44
CA LEU A 8 14.63 -12.13 16.55
C LEU A 8 15.72 -11.29 15.87
N VAL A 9 16.98 -11.72 15.95
CA VAL A 9 18.08 -11.09 15.21
C VAL A 9 17.97 -11.36 13.71
N ASN A 10 17.44 -12.52 13.28
CA ASN A 10 17.09 -12.79 11.88
C ASN A 10 15.91 -11.94 11.39
N PHE A 11 14.93 -11.61 12.24
CA PHE A 11 13.89 -10.62 11.93
C PHE A 11 14.46 -9.18 11.84
N MET A 12 15.63 -8.91 12.41
CA MET A 12 16.39 -7.66 12.19
C MET A 12 17.36 -7.76 10.99
N SER A 13 17.16 -8.75 10.10
CA SER A 13 17.89 -8.89 8.84
C SER A 13 17.87 -7.59 8.01
N PRO A 14 18.94 -7.30 7.23
CA PRO A 14 19.01 -6.16 6.31
C PRO A 14 17.74 -5.97 5.46
N THR A 15 17.04 -7.07 5.13
CA THR A 15 15.81 -7.04 4.32
C THR A 15 14.65 -6.37 5.04
N ILE A 16 14.44 -6.64 6.33
CA ILE A 16 13.35 -6.02 7.10
C ILE A 16 13.67 -4.55 7.37
N LEU A 17 14.94 -4.23 7.65
CA LEU A 17 15.37 -2.83 7.75
C LEU A 17 15.14 -2.08 6.42
N ALA A 18 15.50 -2.68 5.28
CA ALA A 18 15.27 -2.11 3.96
C ALA A 18 13.79 -1.95 3.62
N PHE A 19 12.95 -2.94 3.98
CA PHE A 19 11.49 -2.87 3.85
C PHE A 19 10.94 -1.71 4.68
N CYS A 20 11.27 -1.62 5.97
CA CYS A 20 10.83 -0.55 6.86
C CYS A 20 11.27 0.83 6.35
N LEU A 21 12.52 0.99 5.89
CA LEU A 21 13.01 2.24 5.29
C LEU A 21 12.25 2.60 4.01
N THR A 22 12.00 1.62 3.14
CA THR A 22 11.23 1.83 1.91
C THR A 22 9.80 2.24 2.22
N CYS A 23 9.13 1.54 3.14
CA CYS A 23 7.79 1.90 3.61
C CYS A 23 7.79 3.31 4.20
N LEU A 24 8.77 3.68 5.03
CA LEU A 24 8.89 5.03 5.59
C LEU A 24 8.97 6.09 4.48
N LEU A 25 9.81 5.87 3.46
CA LEU A 25 9.95 6.79 2.33
C LEU A 25 8.65 6.92 1.52
N ILE A 26 7.95 5.80 1.30
CA ILE A 26 6.66 5.79 0.60
C ILE A 26 5.60 6.54 1.42
N GLU A 27 5.51 6.27 2.71
CA GLU A 27 4.53 6.89 3.63
C GLU A 27 4.80 8.38 3.89
N LEU A 28 6.05 8.81 3.80
CA LEU A 28 6.45 10.22 3.88
C LEU A 28 5.90 11.04 2.69
N THR A 29 5.64 10.40 1.56
CA THR A 29 5.06 11.05 0.40
C THR A 29 3.53 10.95 0.54
N PRO A 30 2.81 12.03 0.89
CA PRO A 30 1.37 11.95 1.10
C PRO A 30 0.69 11.58 -0.24
N GLY A 31 0.36 10.29 -0.39
CA GLY A 31 -0.30 9.76 -1.58
C GLY A 31 -1.83 9.87 -1.50
N PRO A 32 -2.56 9.48 -2.56
CA PRO A 32 -4.01 9.58 -2.63
C PRO A 32 -4.73 8.89 -1.45
N ASN A 33 -4.20 7.77 -0.96
CA ASN A 33 -4.74 7.07 0.22
C ASN A 33 -4.67 7.92 1.49
N MET A 34 -3.51 8.56 1.75
CA MET A 34 -3.34 9.40 2.93
C MET A 34 -4.13 10.70 2.81
N THR A 35 -4.21 11.30 1.62
CA THR A 35 -5.08 12.46 1.35
C THR A 35 -6.54 12.10 1.58
N TYR A 36 -7.01 10.95 1.12
CA TYR A 36 -8.36 10.47 1.38
C TYR A 36 -8.65 10.31 2.88
N LEU A 37 -7.75 9.66 3.63
CA LEU A 37 -7.90 9.50 5.08
C LEU A 37 -7.90 10.84 5.82
N ALA A 38 -7.05 11.78 5.40
CA ALA A 38 -7.03 13.14 5.93
C ALA A 38 -8.35 13.87 5.65
N LEU A 39 -8.84 13.82 4.42
CA LEU A 39 -10.13 14.44 4.02
C LEU A 39 -11.29 13.86 4.83
N VAL A 40 -11.39 12.53 4.95
CA VAL A 40 -12.43 11.88 5.76
C VAL A 40 -12.33 12.30 7.22
N SER A 41 -11.11 12.36 7.76
CA SER A 41 -10.88 12.79 9.16
C SER A 41 -11.26 14.24 9.40
N MET A 42 -10.97 15.13 8.44
CA MET A 42 -11.30 16.55 8.50
C MET A 42 -12.80 16.81 8.32
N GLN A 43 -13.44 16.17 7.34
CA GLN A 43 -14.84 16.41 6.98
C GLN A 43 -15.83 15.68 7.90
N LYS A 44 -15.51 14.44 8.32
CA LYS A 44 -16.42 13.57 9.09
C LYS A 44 -15.94 13.31 10.52
N GLY A 45 -14.84 13.94 10.93
CA GLY A 45 -14.29 13.87 12.27
C GLY A 45 -13.44 12.62 12.54
N ARG A 46 -12.77 12.64 13.70
CA ARG A 46 -11.74 11.65 14.06
C ARG A 46 -12.23 10.19 14.10
N ARG A 47 -13.48 9.96 14.50
CA ARG A 47 -14.08 8.60 14.54
C ARG A 47 -14.23 8.00 13.13
N ALA A 48 -14.69 8.80 12.17
CA ALA A 48 -14.83 8.35 10.79
C ALA A 48 -13.46 8.11 10.14
N GLY A 49 -12.47 8.96 10.45
CA GLY A 49 -11.07 8.76 10.03
C GLY A 49 -10.49 7.43 10.50
N PHE A 50 -10.64 7.10 11.79
CA PHE A 50 -10.16 5.81 12.33
C PHE A 50 -10.90 4.61 11.72
N ALA A 51 -12.21 4.70 11.53
CA ALA A 51 -12.98 3.64 10.88
C ALA A 51 -12.50 3.39 9.45
N ALA A 52 -12.23 4.47 8.68
CA ALA A 52 -11.66 4.37 7.34
C ALA A 52 -10.25 3.75 7.36
N ALA A 53 -9.38 4.19 8.27
CA ALA A 53 -8.03 3.67 8.40
C ALA A 53 -8.01 2.16 8.72
N ILE A 54 -8.86 1.72 9.65
CA ILE A 54 -8.99 0.29 9.99
C ILE A 54 -9.53 -0.49 8.79
N GLY A 55 -10.52 0.04 8.07
CA GLY A 55 -11.04 -0.60 6.86
C GLY A 55 -9.96 -0.79 5.79
N VAL A 56 -9.16 0.25 5.54
CA VAL A 56 -8.01 0.18 4.62
C VAL A 56 -6.98 -0.85 5.11
N ALA A 57 -6.63 -0.85 6.40
CA ALA A 57 -5.67 -1.78 6.96
C ALA A 57 -6.13 -3.25 6.83
N ILE A 58 -7.41 -3.53 7.09
CA ILE A 58 -7.99 -4.87 6.91
C ILE A 58 -7.97 -5.27 5.44
N GLY A 59 -8.35 -4.36 4.53
CA GLY A 59 -8.31 -4.62 3.10
C GLY A 59 -6.91 -4.95 2.58
N LEU A 60 -5.91 -4.17 3.00
CA LEU A 60 -4.51 -4.39 2.65
C LEU A 60 -3.97 -5.68 3.25
N ALA A 61 -4.32 -6.01 4.50
CA ALA A 61 -3.95 -7.27 5.13
C ALA A 61 -4.56 -8.46 4.37
N GLY A 62 -5.83 -8.38 3.98
CA GLY A 62 -6.50 -9.39 3.16
C GLY A 62 -5.82 -9.58 1.79
N ALA A 63 -5.49 -8.48 1.11
CA ALA A 63 -4.76 -8.53 -0.15
C ALA A 63 -3.35 -9.13 0.00
N GLY A 64 -2.63 -8.77 1.06
CA GLY A 64 -1.31 -9.33 1.38
C GLY A 64 -1.37 -10.82 1.70
N LEU A 65 -2.38 -11.26 2.46
CA LEU A 65 -2.64 -12.67 2.71
C LEU A 65 -2.95 -13.42 1.41
N ALA A 66 -3.82 -12.88 0.55
CA ALA A 66 -4.11 -13.49 -0.75
C ALA A 66 -2.83 -13.63 -1.59
N ALA A 67 -1.99 -12.59 -1.64
CA ALA A 67 -0.70 -12.61 -2.33
C ALA A 67 0.25 -13.69 -1.78
N GLY A 68 0.34 -13.83 -0.45
CA GLY A 68 1.20 -14.80 0.21
C GLY A 68 0.68 -16.24 0.19
N LEU A 69 -0.63 -16.46 0.14
CA LEU A 69 -1.27 -17.79 0.16
C LEU A 69 -1.35 -18.47 -1.22
N GLY A 70 -0.79 -17.87 -2.27
CA GLY A 70 -0.67 -18.53 -3.59
C GLY A 70 -1.24 -17.75 -4.76
N LEU A 71 -1.79 -16.56 -4.57
CA LEU A 71 -2.13 -15.69 -5.71
C LEU A 71 -0.87 -15.32 -6.51
N SER A 72 0.27 -15.14 -5.83
CA SER A 72 1.58 -14.93 -6.46
C SER A 72 2.02 -16.13 -7.32
N GLU A 73 1.79 -17.36 -6.85
CA GLU A 73 2.09 -18.59 -7.60
C GLU A 73 1.21 -18.73 -8.84
N VAL A 74 -0.10 -18.45 -8.72
CA VAL A 74 -1.04 -18.49 -9.85
C VAL A 74 -0.67 -17.47 -10.93
N ILE A 75 -0.30 -16.25 -10.52
CA ILE A 75 0.14 -15.21 -11.45
C ILE A 75 1.46 -15.59 -12.14
N SER A 76 2.39 -16.20 -11.39
CA SER A 76 3.71 -16.59 -11.91
C SER A 76 3.65 -17.84 -12.82
N ALA A 77 2.65 -18.71 -12.63
CA ALA A 77 2.44 -19.89 -13.45
C ALA A 77 2.08 -19.57 -14.90
N SER A 78 1.54 -18.37 -15.18
CA SER A 78 1.17 -17.94 -16.53
C SER A 78 1.92 -16.67 -16.95
N PRO A 79 2.80 -16.74 -17.97
CA PRO A 79 3.51 -15.58 -18.50
C PRO A 79 2.57 -14.45 -18.93
N LEU A 80 1.39 -14.78 -19.45
CA LEU A 80 0.41 -13.82 -19.92
C LEU A 80 -0.23 -13.05 -18.75
N LEU A 81 -0.56 -13.73 -17.65
CA LEU A 81 -1.14 -13.10 -16.46
C LEU A 81 -0.14 -12.15 -15.78
N TYR A 82 1.12 -12.60 -15.65
CA TYR A 82 2.20 -11.77 -15.13
C TYR A 82 2.45 -10.53 -16.00
N GLN A 83 2.52 -10.70 -17.33
CA GLN A 83 2.71 -9.57 -18.24
C GLN A 83 1.52 -8.60 -18.21
N ALA A 84 0.29 -9.11 -18.21
CA ALA A 84 -0.91 -8.28 -18.11
C ALA A 84 -0.91 -7.45 -16.82
N LEU A 85 -0.63 -8.09 -15.67
CA LEU A 85 -0.53 -7.40 -14.39
C LEU A 85 0.58 -6.35 -14.37
N ARG A 86 1.76 -6.70 -14.90
CA ARG A 86 2.92 -5.79 -14.99
C ARG A 86 2.59 -4.55 -15.81
N TRP A 87 2.05 -4.73 -17.01
CA TRP A 87 1.73 -3.61 -17.90
C TRP A 87 0.51 -2.82 -17.41
N ALA A 88 -0.47 -3.46 -16.79
CA ALA A 88 -1.58 -2.78 -16.12
C ALA A 88 -1.10 -1.87 -14.99
N GLY A 89 -0.15 -2.33 -14.16
CA GLY A 89 0.47 -1.51 -13.11
C GLY A 89 1.18 -0.29 -13.68
N VAL A 90 1.96 -0.47 -14.75
CA VAL A 90 2.64 0.64 -15.45
C VAL A 90 1.63 1.65 -16.00
N ALA A 91 0.58 1.18 -16.71
CA ALA A 91 -0.47 2.04 -17.24
C ALA A 91 -1.21 2.80 -16.13
N TYR A 92 -1.49 2.13 -15.01
CA TYR A 92 -2.13 2.74 -13.85
C TYR A 92 -1.25 3.83 -13.22
N PHE A 93 0.06 3.64 -13.13
CA PHE A 93 0.97 4.70 -12.67
C PHE A 93 1.00 5.91 -13.61
N PHE A 94 1.03 5.69 -14.94
CA PHE A 94 0.92 6.79 -15.90
C PHE A 94 -0.40 7.55 -15.76
N TYR A 95 -1.50 6.82 -15.56
CA TYR A 95 -2.81 7.41 -15.30
C TYR A 95 -2.81 8.27 -14.03
N LEU A 96 -2.29 7.74 -12.91
CA LEU A 96 -2.19 8.50 -11.66
C LEU A 96 -1.29 9.73 -11.80
N ALA A 97 -0.17 9.63 -12.52
CA ALA A 97 0.72 10.75 -12.78
C ALA A 97 0.01 11.83 -13.62
N TRP A 98 -0.73 11.43 -14.65
CA TRP A 98 -1.52 12.34 -15.47
C TRP A 98 -2.60 13.05 -14.67
N GLU A 99 -3.39 12.30 -13.87
CA GLU A 99 -4.48 12.86 -13.07
C GLU A 99 -3.94 13.81 -11.99
N SER A 100 -2.83 13.45 -11.34
CA SER A 100 -2.16 14.33 -10.38
C SER A 100 -1.69 15.64 -11.02
N TRP A 101 -1.37 15.65 -12.31
CA TRP A 101 -0.94 16.85 -13.03
C TRP A 101 -2.11 17.72 -13.51
N HIS A 102 -3.26 17.11 -13.80
CA HIS A 102 -4.45 17.79 -14.33
C HIS A 102 -5.44 18.24 -13.26
N THR A 103 -5.25 17.84 -12.01
CA THR A 103 -6.15 18.24 -10.92
C THR A 103 -5.87 19.69 -10.52
N ASP A 104 -6.63 20.64 -11.09
CA ASP A 104 -6.73 22.02 -10.59
C ASP A 104 -7.35 21.99 -9.19
N THR A 105 -6.53 22.26 -8.18
CA THR A 105 -7.00 22.38 -6.79
C THR A 105 -7.82 23.67 -6.64
N LYS A 106 -9.12 23.58 -6.92
CA LYS A 106 -10.10 24.57 -6.48
C LYS A 106 -10.28 24.45 -4.97
N PHE A 107 -9.40 25.11 -4.23
CA PHE A 107 -9.64 25.44 -2.83
C PHE A 107 -10.67 26.57 -2.80
N ASP A 108 -11.96 26.23 -2.93
CA ASP A 108 -13.01 27.19 -2.63
C ASP A 108 -12.98 27.46 -1.12
N THR A 109 -12.52 28.66 -0.76
CA THR A 109 -12.52 29.23 0.60
C THR A 109 -13.92 29.54 1.09
#